data_AF-A0A4U3FNF8-F1
#
_entry.id   AF-A0A4U3FNF8-F1
#
_cell.length_a   1.000
_cell.length_b   1.000
_cell.length_c   1.000
_cell.angle_alpha   90.00
_cell.angle_beta   90.00
_cell.angle_gamma   90.00
#
_symmetry.space_group_name_H-M   'P 1'
#
loop_
_entity.id
_entity.type
_entity.pdbx_description
1 polymer ?
#
loop_
_entity_poly.entity_id
_entity_poly.type
_entity_poly.pdbx_seq_one_letter_code
_entity_poly.pdbx_strand_id
1 'polypeptide(L)' 'MASPIMKYFAYEHLPAHLQEISKPIGDLAKQLDASLPDGAEKSAGLRKLLEAKDALVRAKLG' A
#
# COMPACT_ATOMS: atom_id res chain seq x y z
N MET A 1 -14.07 9.42 3.66
CA MET A 1 -13.10 10.02 2.72
C MET A 1 -11.92 9.07 2.62
N ALA A 2 -11.22 9.00 1.48
CA ALA A 2 -10.05 8.14 1.40
C ALA A 2 -8.96 8.58 2.39
N SER A 3 -8.30 7.64 3.07
CA SER A 3 -7.23 7.98 4.01
C SER A 3 -6.10 8.73 3.28
N PRO A 4 -5.52 9.83 3.82
CA PRO A 4 -4.48 10.61 3.14
C PRO A 4 -3.23 9.81 2.73
N ILE A 5 -2.96 8.69 3.40
CA ILE A 5 -1.86 7.78 3.10
C ILE A 5 -2.03 7.02 1.78
N MET A 6 -3.25 6.94 1.24
CA MET A 6 -3.57 6.14 0.04
C MET A 6 -2.77 6.55 -1.20
N LYS A 7 -2.37 7.82 -1.31
CA LYS A 7 -1.51 8.29 -2.42
C LYS A 7 -0.16 7.57 -2.50
N TYR A 8 0.37 7.08 -1.37
CA TYR A 8 1.63 6.35 -1.32
C TYR A 8 1.49 4.89 -1.75
N PHE A 9 0.27 4.37 -1.87
CA PHE A 9 0.00 3.02 -2.39
C PHE A 9 -0.13 2.97 -3.91
N ALA A 10 -0.12 4.11 -4.61
CA ALA A 10 -0.02 4.15 -6.06
C ALA A 10 1.21 3.35 -6.54
N TYR A 11 1.06 2.63 -7.64
CA TYR A 11 2.10 1.74 -8.17
C TYR A 11 2.29 1.91 -9.68
N GLU A 12 1.38 2.62 -10.35
CA GLU A 12 1.36 2.81 -11.79
C GLU A 12 2.59 3.55 -12.32
N HIS A 13 3.26 4.31 -11.46
CA HIS A 13 4.51 5.02 -11.77
C HIS A 13 5.75 4.12 -11.74
N LEU A 14 5.64 2.90 -11.20
CA LEU A 14 6.76 1.97 -11.10
C LEU A 14 6.95 1.22 -12.44
N PRO A 15 8.17 0.77 -12.75
CA PRO A 15 8.40 -0.21 -13.82
C PRO A 15 7.60 -1.50 -13.61
N ALA A 16 7.19 -2.17 -14.69
CA ALA A 16 6.30 -3.34 -14.65
C ALA A 16 6.76 -4.44 -13.67
N HIS A 17 8.05 -4.77 -13.65
CA HIS A 17 8.61 -5.81 -12.76
C HIS A 17 8.53 -5.46 -11.26
N LEU A 18 8.40 -4.17 -10.90
CA LEU A 18 8.17 -3.73 -9.52
C LEU A 18 6.67 -3.61 -9.22
N GLN A 19 5.84 -3.32 -10.22
CA GLN A 19 4.39 -3.33 -10.07
C GLN A 19 3.88 -4.72 -9.65
N GLU A 20 4.51 -5.80 -10.12
CA GLU A 20 4.19 -7.18 -9.70
C GLU A 20 4.18 -7.37 -8.18
N ILE A 21 5.05 -6.65 -7.46
CA ILE A 21 5.15 -6.70 -5.99
C ILE A 21 4.30 -5.62 -5.32
N SER A 22 4.30 -4.42 -5.89
CA SER A 22 3.61 -3.25 -5.30
C SER A 22 2.08 -3.34 -5.43
N LYS A 23 1.57 -3.85 -6.57
CA LYS A 23 0.14 -3.88 -6.89
C LYS A 23 -0.70 -4.68 -5.90
N PRO A 24 -0.37 -5.94 -5.53
CA PRO A 24 -1.18 -6.70 -4.58
C PRO A 24 -1.35 -5.99 -3.23
N ILE A 25 -0.31 -5.28 -2.79
CA ILE A 25 -0.34 -4.54 -1.52
C ILE A 25 -1.14 -3.25 -1.65
N GLY A 26 -0.99 -2.53 -2.78
CA GLY A 26 -1.79 -1.35 -3.08
C GLY A 26 -3.29 -1.66 -3.20
N ASP A 27 -3.65 -2.77 -3.83
CA ASP A 27 -5.05 -3.20 -3.96
C ASP A 27 -5.64 -3.65 -2.62
N LEU A 28 -4.86 -4.37 -1.79
CA LEU A 28 -5.26 -4.67 -0.41
C LEU A 28 -5.47 -3.40 0.42
N ALA A 29 -4.59 -2.40 0.29
CA ALA A 29 -4.75 -1.13 0.99
C ALA A 29 -6.04 -0.40 0.58
N LYS A 30 -6.38 -0.39 -0.72
CA LYS A 30 -7.65 0.17 -1.22
C LYS A 30 -8.86 -0.55 -0.63
N GLN A 31 -8.81 -1.89 -0.60
CA GLN A 31 -9.89 -2.69 -0.01
C GLN A 31 -10.08 -2.37 1.48
N LEU A 32 -8.99 -2.37 2.26
CA LEU A 32 -9.05 -2.08 3.70
C LEU A 32 -9.48 -0.64 4.00
N ASP A 33 -9.06 0.33 3.19
CA ASP A 33 -9.49 1.72 3.34
C ASP A 33 -10.99 1.89 3.10
N ALA A 34 -11.55 1.13 2.16
CA ALA A 34 -12.97 1.15 1.85
C ALA A 34 -13.83 0.35 2.85
N SER A 35 -13.32 -0.75 3.41
CA SER A 35 -14.11 -1.68 4.22
C SER A 35 -14.09 -1.40 5.72
N LEU A 36 -13.09 -0.69 6.22
CA LEU A 36 -12.91 -0.44 7.66
C LEU A 36 -13.34 0.98 8.07
N PRO A 37 -13.97 1.13 9.25
CA PRO A 37 -14.27 2.46 9.79
C PRO A 37 -12.97 3.22 10.11
N ASP A 38 -13.05 4.54 10.08
CA ASP A 38 -11.91 5.39 10.42
C ASP A 38 -11.54 5.24 11.90
N GLY A 39 -10.24 5.14 12.18
CA GLY A 39 -9.74 4.92 13.52
C GLY A 39 -8.23 4.75 13.59
N ALA A 40 -7.72 4.72 14.83
CA ALA A 40 -6.29 4.57 15.12
C ALA A 40 -5.73 3.27 14.54
N GLU A 41 -6.48 2.16 14.66
CA GLU A 41 -6.06 0.83 14.17
C GLU A 41 -6.01 0.76 12.63
N LYS A 42 -7.01 1.32 11.93
CA LYS A 42 -6.97 1.43 10.46
C LYS A 42 -5.75 2.23 10.02
N SER A 43 -5.50 3.37 10.67
CA SER A 43 -4.35 4.21 10.37
C SER A 43 -3.01 3.51 10.64
N ALA A 44 -2.91 2.76 11.74
CA ALA A 44 -1.73 1.99 12.08
C ALA A 44 -1.52 0.81 11.13
N GLY A 45 -2.58 0.11 10.73
CA GLY A 45 -2.55 -0.98 9.76
C GLY A 45 -2.08 -0.51 8.39
N LEU A 46 -2.64 0.59 7.88
CA LEU A 46 -2.23 1.17 6.60
C LEU A 46 -0.76 1.63 6.61
N ARG A 47 -0.25 2.18 7.72
CA ARG A 47 1.19 2.50 7.83
C ARG A 47 2.08 1.26 7.76
N LYS A 48 1.75 0.21 8.53
CA LYS A 48 2.49 -1.06 8.50
C LYS A 48 2.47 -1.70 7.10
N LEU A 49 1.33 -1.61 6.41
CA LEU A 49 1.19 -2.15 5.07
C LEU A 49 2.03 -1.36 4.04
N LEU A 50 2.14 -0.04 4.20
CA LEU A 50 3.02 0.79 3.37
C LEU A 50 4.50 0.45 3.61
N GLU A 51 4.92 0.30 4.87
CA GLU A 51 6.28 -0.12 5.23
C GLU A 51 6.61 -1.49 4.62
N ALA A 52 5.68 -2.44 4.67
CA ALA A 52 5.83 -3.76 4.05
C ALA A 52 5.97 -3.65 2.52
N LYS A 53 5.14 -2.81 1.87
CA LYS A 53 5.24 -2.55 0.43
C LYS A 53 6.63 -2.06 0.04
N ASP A 54 7.11 -1.03 0.73
CA ASP A 54 8.39 -0.39 0.39
C ASP A 54 9.57 -1.33 0.63
N ALA A 55 9.52 -2.15 1.70
CA ALA A 55 10.53 -3.16 1.97
C ALA A 55 10.57 -4.25 0.89
N LEU A 56 9.40 -4.77 0.48
CA LEU A 56 9.29 -5.83 -0.52
C LEU A 56 9.66 -5.34 -1.93
N VAL A 57 9.24 -4.13 -2.31
CA VAL A 57 9.64 -3.50 -3.58
C VAL A 57 11.15 -3.28 -3.60
N ARG A 58 11.76 -2.84 -2.49
CA ARG A 58 13.21 -2.71 -2.39
C ARG A 58 13.92 -4.06 -2.51
N ALA A 59 13.38 -5.12 -1.92
CA ALA A 59 13.93 -6.46 -2.04
C ALA A 59 13.93 -6.97 -3.49
N LYS A 60 12.95 -6.59 -4.31
CA LYS A 60 12.87 -6.93 -5.75
C LYS A 60 13.91 -6.22 -6.63
N LEU A 61 14.59 -5.20 -6.11
CA LEU A 61 15.70 -4.53 -6.80
C LEU A 61 17.01 -5.35 -6.75
N GLY A 62 17.07 -6.36 -5.86
CA GLY A 62 18.22 -7.26 -5.69
C GLY A 62 18.20 -8.44 -6.64
#